data_AF-A0A945RYN2-F1
#
_entry.id   AF-A0A945RYN2-F1
#
_cell.length_a   1.000
_cell.length_b   1.000
_cell.length_c   1.000
_cell.angle_alpha   90.00
_cell.angle_beta   90.00
_cell.angle_gamma   90.00
#
_symmetry.space_group_name_H-M   'P 1'
#
loop_
_entity.id
_entity.type
_entity.pdbx_description
1 polymer ?
#
loop_
_entity_poly.entity_id
_entity_poly.type
_entity_poly.pdbx_seq_one_letter_code
_entity_poly.pdbx_strand_id
1 'polypeptide(L)'
;MQTNRYSIKIPSLKQIAPYREALACSECAVTAWKAAGARKGAPGEPAPKRIRIVQWVILDGKTQPVAKRAAGSKVRLHLEPFDMNPQLERFYLSDTLEEDFDVPLYFAADEG
;
A
#
# COMPACT_ATOMS: atom_id res chain seq x y z
N MET A 1 -21.66 12.86 -4.68
CA MET A 1 -21.17 11.93 -5.72
C MET A 1 -19.64 12.03 -5.73
N GLN A 2 -18.95 11.04 -5.16
CA GLN A 2 -17.53 10.73 -5.39
C GLN A 2 -17.24 9.37 -4.75
N THR A 3 -17.55 8.30 -5.48
CA THR A 3 -17.10 6.96 -5.15
C THR A 3 -15.70 6.81 -5.73
N ASN A 4 -14.67 7.20 -4.97
CA ASN A 4 -13.31 6.92 -5.39
C ASN A 4 -13.11 5.40 -5.30
N ARG A 5 -13.08 4.76 -6.47
CA ARG A 5 -13.01 3.30 -6.63
C ARG A 5 -11.58 2.86 -6.30
N TYR A 6 -11.44 2.13 -5.21
CA TYR A 6 -10.26 1.33 -4.91
C TYR A 6 -9.92 0.45 -6.13
N SER A 7 -8.83 0.73 -6.82
CA SER A 7 -8.33 -0.13 -7.89
C SER A 7 -6.81 -0.19 -7.79
N ILE A 8 -6.32 -1.26 -7.16
CA ILE A 8 -4.92 -1.65 -7.28
C ILE A 8 -4.73 -2.09 -8.73
N LYS A 9 -3.91 -1.38 -9.49
CA LYS A 9 -3.53 -1.83 -10.84
C LYS A 9 -2.44 -2.89 -10.70
N ILE A 10 -2.81 -4.14 -10.97
CA ILE A 10 -1.85 -5.25 -10.92
C ILE A 10 -1.18 -5.34 -12.29
N PRO A 11 0.12 -5.08 -12.40
CA PRO A 11 0.83 -5.28 -13.65
C PRO A 11 0.94 -6.79 -13.93
N SER A 12 1.02 -7.16 -15.20
CA SER A 12 1.34 -8.53 -15.62
C SER A 12 2.85 -8.77 -15.58
N LEU A 13 3.28 -10.05 -15.51
CA LEU A 13 4.70 -10.42 -15.58
C LEU A 13 5.39 -9.89 -16.85
N LYS A 14 4.66 -9.81 -17.97
CA LYS A 14 5.18 -9.25 -19.22
C LYS A 14 5.43 -7.74 -19.11
N GLN A 15 4.61 -7.01 -18.36
CA GLN A 15 4.74 -5.56 -18.18
C GLN A 15 5.89 -5.19 -17.25
N ILE A 16 6.23 -6.06 -16.30
CA ILE A 16 7.31 -5.80 -15.34
C ILE A 16 8.65 -6.39 -15.78
N ALA A 17 8.77 -7.01 -16.95
CA ALA A 17 10.05 -7.54 -17.39
C ALA A 17 11.14 -6.44 -17.39
N PRO A 18 12.37 -6.70 -16.90
CA PRO A 18 12.91 -8.00 -16.47
C PRO A 18 12.65 -8.37 -15.00
N TYR A 19 11.91 -7.56 -14.25
CA TYR A 19 11.59 -7.81 -12.84
C TYR A 19 10.68 -9.04 -12.67
N ARG A 20 10.76 -9.68 -11.50
CA ARG A 20 9.87 -10.79 -11.11
C ARG A 20 8.98 -10.42 -9.92
N GLU A 21 9.18 -9.23 -9.39
CA GLU A 21 8.50 -8.70 -8.22
C GLU A 21 7.88 -7.35 -8.59
N ALA A 22 6.67 -7.13 -8.08
CA ALA A 22 5.96 -5.88 -8.28
C ALA A 22 5.21 -5.50 -7.02
N LEU A 23 5.37 -4.23 -6.67
CA LEU A 23 4.58 -3.52 -5.69
C LEU A 23 3.45 -2.78 -6.41
N ALA A 24 2.37 -2.52 -5.70
CA ALA A 24 1.35 -1.59 -6.15
C ALA A 24 0.89 -0.68 -5.00
N CYS A 25 0.65 0.57 -5.34
CA CYS A 25 0.14 1.60 -4.44
C CYS A 25 -1.40 1.64 -4.50
N SER A 26 -2.04 1.79 -3.35
CA SER A 26 -3.48 2.04 -3.26
C SER A 26 -3.82 2.99 -2.12
N GLU A 27 -4.86 3.79 -2.31
CA GLU A 27 -5.41 4.62 -1.24
C GLU A 27 -6.45 3.83 -0.45
N CYS A 28 -6.49 4.01 0.87
CA CYS A 28 -7.42 3.35 1.79
C CYS A 28 -8.01 4.36 2.78
N ALA A 29 -9.31 4.26 3.06
CA ALA A 29 -9.92 4.95 4.18
C ALA A 29 -9.60 4.23 5.50
N VAL A 30 -9.18 4.98 6.51
CA VAL A 30 -8.84 4.43 7.83
C VAL A 30 -10.10 4.40 8.69
N THR A 31 -10.55 3.19 9.05
CA THR A 31 -11.70 3.00 9.94
C THR A 31 -11.30 2.77 11.40
N ALA A 32 -10.09 2.30 11.63
CA ALA A 32 -9.50 2.11 12.96
C ALA A 32 -7.98 2.19 12.84
N TRP A 33 -7.32 2.80 13.82
CA TRP A 33 -5.88 2.98 13.86
C TRP A 33 -5.35 2.62 15.25
N LYS A 34 -4.26 1.84 15.29
CA LYS A 34 -3.53 1.55 16.51
C LYS A 34 -2.06 1.88 16.27
N ALA A 35 -1.61 2.98 16.85
CA ALA A 35 -0.24 3.42 16.76
C ALA A 35 0.70 2.47 17.53
N ALA A 36 1.82 2.11 16.92
CA ALA A 36 2.97 1.54 17.60
C ALA A 36 4.18 2.45 17.34
N GLY A 37 4.45 3.40 18.23
CA GLY A 37 5.59 4.33 18.13
C GLY A 37 5.26 5.75 17.66
N ALA A 38 6.29 6.60 17.58
CA ALA A 38 6.17 8.05 17.39
C ALA A 38 6.44 8.50 15.94
N ARG A 39 5.39 8.54 15.10
CA ARG A 39 5.30 9.28 13.82
C ARG A 39 3.84 9.58 13.51
N LYS A 40 3.53 10.46 12.54
CA LYS A 40 2.16 10.89 12.17
C LYS A 40 1.10 9.81 12.41
N GLY A 41 0.21 10.05 13.38
CA GLY A 41 -0.59 8.99 14.03
C GLY A 41 0.09 8.32 15.23
N ALA A 42 1.01 9.02 15.90
CA ALA A 42 1.73 8.65 17.12
C ALA A 42 0.79 8.70 18.33
N PRO A 43 1.19 8.20 19.52
CA PRO A 43 0.48 8.53 20.75
C PRO A 43 0.33 10.06 20.89
N GLY A 44 -0.91 10.56 20.74
CA GLY A 44 -1.23 11.98 20.81
C GLY A 44 -1.56 12.67 19.48
N GLU A 45 -1.32 12.04 18.33
CA GLU A 45 -1.74 12.58 17.02
C GLU A 45 -3.04 11.93 16.50
N PRO A 46 -3.92 12.70 15.84
CA PRO A 46 -5.12 12.14 15.25
C PRO A 46 -4.74 11.16 14.13
N ALA A 47 -5.41 10.00 14.12
CA ALA A 47 -5.25 9.03 13.05
C ALA A 47 -5.55 9.68 11.68
N PRO A 48 -4.75 9.39 10.63
CA PRO A 48 -5.05 9.88 9.30
C PRO A 48 -6.39 9.30 8.83
N LYS A 49 -7.23 10.10 8.17
CA LYS A 49 -8.52 9.63 7.60
C LYS A 49 -8.31 8.75 6.36
N ARG A 50 -7.23 8.99 5.64
CA ARG A 50 -6.82 8.29 4.42
C ARG A 50 -5.33 8.04 4.47
N ILE A 51 -4.91 6.90 3.94
CA ILE A 51 -3.50 6.52 3.81
C ILE A 51 -3.28 5.90 2.43
N ARG A 52 -2.04 5.97 1.93
CA ARG A 52 -1.59 5.17 0.80
C ARG A 52 -0.82 3.96 1.32
N ILE A 53 -1.06 2.82 0.70
CA ILE A 53 -0.49 1.53 1.09
C ILE A 53 0.16 0.91 -0.13
N VAL A 54 1.44 0.63 0.00
CA VAL A 54 2.24 -0.14 -0.95
C VAL A 54 2.23 -1.60 -0.51
N GLN A 55 1.88 -2.50 -1.44
CA GLN A 55 1.80 -3.93 -1.17
C GLN A 55 2.43 -4.74 -2.29
N TRP A 56 2.98 -5.91 -1.96
CA TRP A 56 3.40 -6.91 -2.94
C TRP A 56 2.19 -7.44 -3.70
N VAL A 57 2.11 -7.16 -5.01
CA VAL A 57 1.09 -7.75 -5.89
C VAL A 57 1.66 -8.92 -6.70
N ILE A 58 2.97 -8.93 -6.93
CA ILE A 58 3.72 -10.05 -7.48
C ILE A 58 4.99 -10.23 -6.64
N LEU A 59 5.28 -11.45 -6.21
CA LEU A 59 6.51 -11.83 -5.53
C LEU A 59 6.99 -13.17 -6.08
N ASP A 60 8.27 -13.27 -6.44
CA ASP A 60 8.87 -14.44 -7.12
C ASP A 60 8.14 -14.89 -8.40
N GLY A 61 7.50 -13.95 -9.10
CA GLY A 61 6.67 -14.22 -10.27
C GLY A 61 5.27 -14.75 -9.95
N LYS A 62 4.87 -14.79 -8.68
CA LYS A 62 3.54 -15.24 -8.24
C LYS A 62 2.69 -14.06 -7.81
N THR A 63 1.46 -14.01 -8.33
CA THR A 63 0.45 -13.04 -7.92
C THR A 63 0.03 -13.28 -6.46
N GLN A 64 0.07 -12.23 -5.66
CA GLN A 64 -0.22 -12.28 -4.23
C GLN A 64 -1.72 -12.19 -3.93
N PRO A 65 -2.20 -12.69 -2.77
CA PRO A 65 -3.62 -12.64 -2.41
C PRO A 65 -4.24 -11.24 -2.41
N VAL A 66 -3.45 -10.21 -2.08
CA VAL A 66 -3.90 -8.80 -2.12
C VAL A 66 -4.44 -8.39 -3.49
N ALA A 67 -3.85 -8.91 -4.58
CA ALA A 67 -4.27 -8.64 -5.94
C ALA A 67 -5.70 -9.15 -6.26
N LYS A 68 -6.26 -10.03 -5.41
CA LYS A 68 -7.60 -10.57 -5.57
C LYS A 68 -8.64 -9.89 -4.66
N ARG A 69 -8.23 -8.91 -3.83
CA ARG A 69 -9.15 -8.23 -2.91
C ARG A 69 -10.14 -7.36 -3.70
N ALA A 70 -11.42 -7.50 -3.38
CA ALA A 70 -12.46 -6.66 -3.96
C ALA A 70 -12.36 -5.22 -3.44
N ALA A 71 -12.77 -4.25 -4.26
CA ALA A 71 -12.92 -2.87 -3.82
C ALA A 71 -13.89 -2.77 -2.62
N GLY A 72 -13.50 -2.02 -1.60
CA GLY A 72 -14.31 -1.85 -0.37
C GLY A 72 -14.15 -2.97 0.67
N SER A 73 -13.29 -3.95 0.42
CA SER A 73 -12.92 -4.96 1.42
C SER A 73 -12.34 -4.28 2.66
N LYS A 74 -12.76 -4.69 3.86
CA LYS A 74 -12.10 -4.30 5.11
C LYS A 74 -10.95 -5.26 5.38
N VAL A 75 -9.79 -4.73 5.69
CA VAL A 75 -8.57 -5.50 5.94
C VAL A 75 -7.84 -4.95 7.15
N ARG A 76 -7.26 -5.84 7.95
CA ARG A 76 -6.29 -5.50 8.99
C ARG A 76 -4.89 -5.66 8.40
N LEU A 77 -4.04 -4.65 8.58
CA LEU A 77 -2.67 -4.63 8.07
C LEU A 77 -1.71 -4.20 9.16
N HIS A 78 -0.51 -4.76 9.13
CA HIS A 78 0.64 -4.18 9.78
C HIS A 78 1.28 -3.17 8.82
N LEU A 79 1.50 -1.96 9.28
CA LEU A 79 1.94 -0.85 8.43
C LEU A 79 3.26 -0.29 8.94
N GLU A 80 4.22 -0.20 8.05
CA GLU A 80 5.49 0.48 8.29
C GLU A 80 5.55 1.73 7.42
N PRO A 81 6.10 2.86 7.90
CA PRO A 81 6.37 3.99 7.03
C PRO A 81 7.19 3.55 5.81
N PHE A 82 6.81 4.01 4.61
CA PHE A 82 7.45 3.55 3.38
C PHE A 82 8.93 3.94 3.30
N ASP A 83 9.28 5.11 3.86
CA ASP A 83 10.66 5.62 3.97
C ASP A 83 11.58 4.77 4.87
N MET A 84 11.01 3.93 5.74
CA MET A 84 11.76 2.96 6.55
C MET A 84 12.13 1.70 5.76
N ASN A 85 11.65 1.58 4.52
CA ASN A 85 11.87 0.44 3.64
C ASN A 85 12.56 0.85 2.33
N PRO A 86 13.74 1.50 2.36
CA PRO A 86 14.42 2.00 1.16
C PRO A 86 14.78 0.89 0.15
N GLN A 87 14.88 -0.37 0.60
CA GLN A 87 15.08 -1.51 -0.29
C GLN A 87 13.94 -1.68 -1.32
N LEU A 88 12.74 -1.15 -1.03
CA LEU A 88 11.57 -1.29 -1.89
C LEU A 88 11.66 -0.46 -3.18
N GLU A 89 12.46 0.61 -3.18
CA GLU A 89 12.69 1.48 -4.35
C GLU A 89 13.35 0.73 -5.53
N ARG A 90 13.95 -0.44 -5.27
CA ARG A 90 14.61 -1.27 -6.28
C ARG A 90 13.64 -2.11 -7.11
N PHE A 91 12.36 -2.18 -6.71
CA PHE A 91 11.35 -3.01 -7.35
C PHE A 91 10.39 -2.16 -8.19
N TYR A 92 9.69 -2.83 -9.11
CA TYR A 92 8.66 -2.17 -9.89
C TYR A 92 7.50 -1.74 -8.98
N LEU A 93 7.20 -0.44 -8.93
CA LEU A 93 6.05 0.10 -8.24
C LEU A 93 4.99 0.56 -9.25
N SER A 94 3.84 -0.11 -9.24
CA SER A 94 2.66 0.40 -9.94
C SER A 94 1.96 1.44 -9.06
N ASP A 95 2.25 2.71 -9.32
CA ASP A 95 1.47 3.83 -8.77
C ASP A 95 0.70 4.51 -9.90
N THR A 96 -0.63 4.58 -9.73
CA THR A 96 -1.53 5.25 -10.67
C THR A 96 -2.32 6.37 -10.00
N LEU A 97 -1.97 6.71 -8.75
CA LEU A 97 -2.60 7.78 -8.01
C LEU A 97 -1.97 9.12 -8.41
N GLU A 98 -2.76 10.18 -8.38
CA GLU A 98 -2.24 11.55 -8.50
C GLU A 98 -1.28 11.83 -7.34
N GLU A 99 -0.33 12.73 -7.49
CA GLU A 99 0.55 13.11 -6.37
C GLU A 99 -0.27 13.81 -5.27
N ASP A 100 -0.17 13.32 -4.04
CA ASP A 100 -0.79 13.91 -2.85
C ASP A 100 0.16 13.74 -1.67
N PHE A 101 0.93 14.79 -1.37
CA PHE A 101 1.95 14.78 -0.33
C PHE A 101 1.37 14.88 1.10
N ASP A 102 0.08 15.20 1.24
CA ASP A 102 -0.60 15.26 2.53
C ASP A 102 -1.06 13.87 3.00
N VAL A 103 -1.20 12.93 2.07
CA VAL A 103 -1.59 11.54 2.36
C VAL A 103 -0.34 10.71 2.68
N PRO A 104 -0.20 10.20 3.91
CA PRO A 104 0.98 9.44 4.29
C PRO A 104 1.04 8.09 3.56
N LEU A 105 2.25 7.69 3.19
CA LEU A 105 2.56 6.46 2.47
C LEU A 105 3.16 5.42 3.41
N TYR A 106 2.56 4.23 3.42
CA TYR A 106 3.00 3.08 4.21
C TYR A 106 3.25 1.87 3.34
N PHE A 107 4.13 0.99 3.78
CA PHE A 107 4.28 -0.38 3.28
C PHE A 107 3.46 -1.33 4.17
N ALA A 108 2.69 -2.23 3.55
CA ALA A 108 2.05 -3.31 4.29
C ALA A 108 3.03 -4.48 4.44
N ALA A 109 3.65 -4.57 5.61
CA ALA A 109 4.43 -5.73 5.99
C ALA A 109 3.48 -6.90 6.32
N ASP A 110 3.81 -8.11 5.89
CA ASP A 110 3.12 -9.31 6.38
C ASP A 110 3.44 -9.48 7.87
N GLU A 111 2.43 -9.81 8.67
CA GLU A 111 2.66 -10.38 9.99
C GLU A 111 3.18 -11.81 9.74
N GLY A 112 4.49 -12.01 9.94
CA GLY A 112 5.14 -13.33 9.85
C GLY A 112 4.56 -14.35 10.81
#